data_AF-A0A2G8JL48-F1
#
_entry.id   AF-A0A2G8JL48-F1
#
_cell.length_a   1.000
_cell.length_b   1.000
_cell.length_c   1.000
_cell.angle_alpha   90.00
_cell.angle_beta   90.00
_cell.angle_gamma   90.00
#
_symmetry.space_group_name_H-M   'P 1'
#
loop_
_entity.id
_entity.type
_entity.pdbx_description
1 polymer ?
#
loop_
_entity_poly.entity_id
_entity_poly.type
_entity_poly.pdbx_seq_one_letter_code
_entity_poly.pdbx_strand_id
1 'polypeptide(L)'
;MSGNEATVTSGRGAGVHSFCFDHCFWSFDHKSSTFATQQMVYEKVGQPLLHSALEGYHTCLFAYGQTGSGKSYTMMGDSEAKGVIPRFCEELFSKITNPEEENKPTYSGQMYCNYLASSFGYRNRAEAVKYSNRPWIVIG
;
A
#
# COMPACT_ATOMS: atom_id res chain seq x y z
N MET A 1 13.32 11.58 -3.67
CA MET A 1 13.45 10.15 -3.92
C MET A 1 14.24 9.99 -5.21
N SER A 2 15.31 9.22 -5.17
CA SER A 2 16.08 8.81 -6.34
C SER A 2 15.91 7.30 -6.48
N GLY A 3 14.96 6.89 -7.31
CA GLY A 3 14.59 5.47 -7.43
C GLY A 3 14.06 4.91 -6.10
N ASN A 4 14.73 3.88 -5.60
CA ASN A 4 14.35 3.10 -4.41
C ASN A 4 14.88 3.66 -3.08
N GLU A 5 15.45 4.87 -3.10
CA GLU A 5 15.99 5.54 -1.92
C GLU A 5 15.07 6.69 -1.45
N ALA A 6 14.71 6.65 -0.17
CA ALA A 6 14.00 7.70 0.53
C ALA A 6 14.93 8.44 1.49
N THR A 7 15.05 9.76 1.30
CA THR A 7 15.92 10.61 2.10
C THR A 7 15.09 11.53 3.00
N VAL A 8 15.40 11.54 4.30
CA VAL A 8 14.78 12.40 5.32
C VAL A 8 15.82 13.39 5.85
N THR A 9 15.54 14.68 5.68
CA THR A 9 16.40 15.76 6.18
C THR A 9 15.81 16.36 7.45
N SER A 10 16.57 16.34 8.55
CA SER A 10 16.15 16.97 9.81
C SER A 10 16.27 18.49 9.75
N GLY A 11 15.19 19.21 10.06
CA GLY A 11 15.16 20.68 10.04
C GLY A 11 15.94 21.37 11.16
N ARG A 12 16.47 20.64 12.15
CA ARG A 12 17.16 21.21 13.33
C ARG A 12 18.67 21.04 13.36
N GLY A 13 19.28 20.50 12.30
CA GLY A 13 20.73 20.37 12.19
C GLY A 13 21.10 19.15 11.37
N ALA A 14 21.68 19.41 10.19
CA ALA A 14 22.54 18.62 9.29
C ALA A 14 22.48 17.07 9.22
N GLY A 15 21.50 16.40 9.84
CA GLY A 15 21.29 14.96 9.74
C GLY A 15 20.46 14.64 8.50
N VAL A 16 21.13 14.08 7.49
CA VAL A 16 20.48 13.44 6.35
C VAL A 16 20.46 11.95 6.62
N HIS A 17 19.25 11.37 6.69
CA HIS A 17 19.06 9.94 6.84
C HIS A 17 18.49 9.37 5.54
N SER A 18 19.19 8.40 4.96
CA SER A 18 18.75 7.69 3.76
C SER A 18 18.31 6.28 4.10
N PHE A 19 17.23 5.84 3.47
CA PHE A 19 16.66 4.50 3.61
C PHE A 19 16.44 3.90 2.22
N CYS A 20 16.85 2.65 2.04
CA CYS A 20 16.63 1.91 0.81
C CYS A 20 15.54 0.86 1.02
N PHE A 21 14.61 0.76 0.07
CA PHE A 21 13.51 -0.20 0.08
C PHE A 21 13.43 -0.92 -1.27
N ASP A 22 12.69 -2.03 -1.35
CA ASP A 22 12.44 -2.70 -2.63
C ASP A 22 11.68 -1.80 -3.61
N HIS A 23 10.72 -1.03 -3.07
CA HIS A 23 9.96 -0.04 -3.79
C HIS A 23 9.76 1.24 -2.97
N CYS A 24 9.90 2.39 -3.63
CA CYS A 24 9.62 3.70 -3.07
C CYS A 24 8.57 4.41 -3.92
N PHE A 25 7.38 4.63 -3.36
CA PHE A 25 6.28 5.29 -4.06
C PHE A 25 6.20 6.76 -3.66
N TRP A 26 6.35 7.65 -4.64
CA TRP A 26 6.15 9.10 -4.44
C TRP A 26 4.72 9.49 -4.82
N SER A 27 3.84 9.61 -3.83
CA SER A 27 2.41 9.96 -4.06
C SER A 27 2.04 11.35 -3.51
N PHE A 28 3.01 12.27 -3.40
CA PHE A 28 2.79 13.59 -2.81
C PHE A 28 2.26 14.63 -3.81
N ASP A 29 2.85 14.70 -5.02
CA ASP A 29 2.49 15.71 -6.02
C ASP A 29 2.05 15.04 -7.33
N HIS A 30 0.76 15.15 -7.64
CA HIS A 30 0.15 14.61 -8.86
C HIS A 30 0.74 15.19 -10.15
N LYS A 31 1.42 16.35 -10.10
CA LYS A 31 2.07 16.96 -11.27
C LYS A 31 3.48 16.43 -11.49
N SER A 32 4.03 15.70 -10.52
CA SER A 32 5.35 15.10 -10.65
C SER A 32 5.31 13.96 -11.67
N SER A 33 6.33 13.88 -12.53
CA SER A 33 6.50 12.76 -13.45
C SER A 33 6.74 11.43 -12.74
N THR A 34 7.15 11.46 -11.47
CA THR A 34 7.37 10.27 -10.63
C THR A 34 6.18 9.98 -9.71
N PHE A 35 5.01 10.54 -9.98
CA PHE A 35 3.82 10.30 -9.17
C PHE A 35 3.37 8.83 -9.24
N ALA A 36 3.34 8.17 -8.10
CA ALA A 36 2.87 6.80 -7.97
C ALA A 36 1.36 6.76 -7.72
N THR A 37 0.64 6.16 -8.66
CA THR A 37 -0.82 5.96 -8.57
C THR A 37 -1.16 4.69 -7.79
N GLN A 38 -2.42 4.58 -7.34
CA GLN A 38 -2.93 3.36 -6.70
C GLN A 38 -2.82 2.12 -7.60
N GLN A 39 -2.94 2.32 -8.92
CA GLN A 39 -2.71 1.26 -9.90
C GLN A 39 -1.25 0.79 -9.89
N MET A 40 -0.29 1.72 -9.90
CA MET A 40 1.14 1.39 -9.85
C MET A 40 1.50 0.64 -8.57
N VAL A 41 0.96 1.06 -7.42
CA VAL A 41 1.17 0.36 -6.14
C VAL A 41 0.63 -1.08 -6.21
N TYR A 42 -0.56 -1.27 -6.79
CA TYR A 42 -1.14 -2.59 -6.98
C TYR A 42 -0.31 -3.47 -7.93
N GLU A 43 0.15 -2.94 -9.07
CA GLU A 43 0.96 -3.69 -10.03
C GLU A 43 2.31 -4.13 -9.42
N LYS A 44 2.94 -3.27 -8.60
CA LYS A 44 4.24 -3.57 -8.02
C LYS A 44 4.17 -4.46 -6.78
N VAL A 45 3.10 -4.35 -5.98
CA VAL A 45 2.99 -5.06 -4.69
C VAL A 45 1.84 -6.08 -4.70
N GLY A 46 0.66 -5.68 -5.13
CA GLY A 46 -0.54 -6.53 -5.09
C GLY A 46 -0.51 -7.70 -6.09
N GLN A 47 -0.10 -7.45 -7.34
CA GLN A 47 -0.09 -8.48 -8.38
C GLN A 47 0.87 -9.65 -8.11
N PRO A 48 2.14 -9.42 -7.69
CA PRO A 48 3.03 -10.53 -7.33
C PRO A 48 2.49 -11.39 -6.18
N LEU A 49 1.82 -10.76 -5.20
CA LEU A 49 1.17 -11.47 -4.11
C LEU A 49 -0.01 -12.29 -4.62
N LEU A 50 -0.83 -11.76 -5.53
CA LEU A 50 -1.94 -12.50 -6.12
C LEU A 50 -1.43 -13.73 -6.88
N HIS A 51 -0.36 -13.57 -7.65
CA HIS A 51 0.25 -14.68 -8.38
C HIS A 51 0.74 -15.78 -7.43
N SER A 52 1.46 -15.39 -6.36
CA SER A 52 1.94 -16.32 -5.34
C SER A 52 0.78 -17.03 -4.63
N ALA A 53 -0.33 -16.32 -4.36
CA ALA A 53 -1.53 -16.90 -3.76
C ALA A 53 -2.19 -17.94 -4.67
N LEU A 54 -2.20 -17.72 -5.99
CA LEU A 54 -2.73 -18.65 -6.99
C LEU A 54 -1.84 -19.88 -7.18
N GLU A 55 -0.53 -19.75 -6.94
CA GLU A 55 0.40 -20.89 -6.89
C GLU A 55 0.26 -21.73 -5.61
N GLY A 56 -0.58 -21.29 -4.66
CA GLY A 56 -0.85 -21.99 -3.42
C GLY A 56 -0.02 -21.53 -2.22
N TYR A 57 0.73 -20.42 -2.34
CA TYR A 57 1.47 -19.86 -1.22
C TYR A 57 0.58 -18.97 -0.34
N HIS A 58 0.87 -18.97 0.96
CA HIS A 58 0.26 -18.01 1.89
C HIS A 58 0.93 -16.64 1.72
N THR A 59 0.15 -15.65 1.31
CA THR A 59 0.62 -14.26 1.17
C THR A 59 0.05 -13.37 2.25
N CYS A 60 0.86 -12.44 2.75
CA CYS A 60 0.42 -11.45 3.72
C CYS A 60 0.95 -10.06 3.34
N LEU A 61 0.10 -9.05 3.45
CA LEU A 61 0.45 -7.66 3.20
C LEU A 61 -0.04 -6.80 4.35
N PHE A 62 0.88 -6.00 4.91
CA PHE A 62 0.57 -5.07 5.99
C PHE A 62 0.86 -3.63 5.55
N ALA A 63 -0.02 -2.71 5.91
CA ALA A 63 0.24 -1.28 5.80
C ALA A 63 0.63 -0.73 7.18
N TYR A 64 1.82 -0.14 7.28
CA TYR A 64 2.33 0.44 8.52
C TYR A 64 2.56 1.95 8.38
N GLY A 65 2.51 2.66 9.52
CA GLY A 65 2.74 4.10 9.58
C GLY A 65 1.88 4.80 10.63
N GLN A 66 2.13 6.07 10.88
CA GLN A 66 1.33 6.88 11.83
C GLN A 66 -0.11 7.11 11.34
N THR A 67 -1.00 7.54 12.23
CA THR A 67 -2.35 7.97 11.82
C THR A 67 -2.26 9.14 10.84
N GLY A 68 -3.07 9.09 9.78
CA GLY A 68 -3.05 10.08 8.70
C GLY A 68 -1.96 9.87 7.64
N SER A 69 -1.08 8.86 7.75
CA SER A 69 -0.04 8.60 6.74
C SER A 69 -0.55 7.96 5.44
N GLY A 70 -1.83 7.58 5.38
CA GLY A 70 -2.47 7.02 4.18
C GLY A 70 -2.60 5.49 4.15
N LYS A 71 -2.35 4.76 5.24
CA LYS A 71 -2.53 3.29 5.31
C LYS A 71 -3.86 2.79 4.71
N SER A 72 -4.99 3.37 5.15
CA SER A 72 -6.32 3.00 4.64
C SER A 72 -6.50 3.38 3.17
N TYR A 73 -5.91 4.50 2.75
CA TYR A 73 -5.91 4.92 1.35
C TYR A 73 -5.17 3.92 0.47
N THR A 74 -3.98 3.44 0.84
CA THR A 74 -3.31 2.39 0.04
C THR A 74 -4.07 1.08 0.04
N MET A 75 -4.54 0.60 1.20
CA MET A 75 -5.17 -0.72 1.27
C MET A 75 -6.55 -0.74 0.62
N MET A 76 -7.42 0.21 0.94
CA MET A 76 -8.80 0.24 0.44
C MET A 76 -9.01 1.25 -0.69
N GLY A 77 -8.35 2.40 -0.60
CA GLY A 77 -8.60 3.52 -1.49
C GLY A 77 -9.83 4.34 -1.07
N ASP A 78 -10.31 5.13 -2.02
CA ASP A 78 -11.55 5.89 -1.92
C ASP A 78 -12.46 5.60 -3.13
N SER A 79 -13.52 6.38 -3.29
CA SER A 79 -14.48 6.22 -4.40
C SER A 79 -13.88 6.49 -5.79
N GLU A 80 -12.83 7.31 -5.87
CA GLU A 80 -12.20 7.70 -7.14
C GLU A 80 -11.03 6.77 -7.48
N ALA A 81 -10.29 6.33 -6.46
CA ALA A 81 -9.06 5.58 -6.60
C ALA A 81 -9.05 4.34 -5.68
N LYS A 82 -9.56 3.22 -6.22
CA LYS A 82 -9.51 1.89 -5.57
C LYS A 82 -8.07 1.53 -5.16
N GLY A 83 -7.89 1.07 -3.92
CA GLY A 83 -6.62 0.61 -3.38
C GLY A 83 -6.30 -0.85 -3.69
N VAL A 84 -5.37 -1.42 -2.94
CA VAL A 84 -4.85 -2.77 -3.18
C VAL A 84 -5.92 -3.85 -3.00
N ILE A 85 -6.69 -3.84 -1.90
CA ILE A 85 -7.70 -4.85 -1.56
C ILE A 85 -8.77 -4.98 -2.65
N PRO A 86 -9.50 -3.91 -3.04
CA PRO A 86 -10.55 -4.05 -4.05
C PRO A 86 -10.00 -4.51 -5.41
N ARG A 87 -8.81 -4.04 -5.82
CA ARG A 87 -8.16 -4.49 -7.06
C ARG A 87 -7.75 -5.96 -7.00
N PHE A 88 -7.21 -6.39 -5.85
CA PHE A 88 -6.84 -7.77 -5.60
C PHE A 88 -8.04 -8.71 -5.70
N CYS A 89 -9.16 -8.34 -5.06
CA CYS A 89 -10.41 -9.11 -5.16
C CYS A 89 -10.91 -9.19 -6.60
N GLU A 90 -10.96 -8.06 -7.31
CA GLU A 90 -11.43 -8.00 -8.69
C GLU A 90 -10.62 -8.92 -9.62
N GLU A 91 -9.29 -8.87 -9.52
CA GLU A 91 -8.41 -9.71 -10.33
C GLU A 91 -8.47 -11.19 -9.91
N LEU A 92 -8.54 -11.47 -8.60
CA LEU A 92 -8.71 -12.82 -8.07
C LEU A 92 -9.98 -13.48 -8.62
N PHE A 93 -11.13 -12.81 -8.49
CA PHE A 93 -12.40 -13.34 -9.00
C PHE A 93 -12.44 -13.43 -10.51
N SER A 94 -11.83 -12.47 -11.22
CA SER A 94 -11.69 -12.54 -12.68
C SER A 94 -10.94 -13.80 -13.11
N LYS A 95 -9.80 -14.11 -12.47
CA LYS A 95 -9.01 -15.32 -12.76
C LYS A 95 -9.76 -16.61 -12.40
N ILE A 96 -10.47 -16.64 -11.28
CA ILE A 96 -11.28 -17.81 -10.86
C ILE A 96 -12.49 -18.02 -11.78
N THR A 97 -13.08 -16.98 -12.35
CA THR A 97 -14.31 -17.08 -13.15
C THR A 97 -14.06 -17.36 -14.64
N ASN A 98 -12.84 -17.15 -15.15
CA ASN A 98 -12.54 -17.28 -16.58
C ASN A 98 -12.79 -18.73 -17.13
N PRO A 99 -13.79 -18.98 -17.98
CA PRO A 99 -14.28 -20.33 -18.30
C PRO A 99 -13.43 -21.11 -19.31
N GLU A 100 -12.35 -20.54 -19.84
CA GLU A 100 -11.63 -21.10 -20.99
C GLU A 100 -10.55 -22.14 -20.66
N GLU A 101 -10.39 -22.57 -19.40
CA GLU A 101 -9.45 -23.64 -19.05
C GLU A 101 -10.16 -24.92 -18.60
N GLU A 102 -10.06 -25.96 -19.44
CA GLU A 102 -10.70 -27.28 -19.30
C GLU A 102 -10.15 -28.13 -18.12
N ASN A 103 -9.23 -27.60 -17.31
CA ASN A 103 -8.59 -28.29 -16.17
C ASN A 103 -8.36 -27.35 -14.97
N LYS A 104 -9.37 -26.54 -14.63
CA LYS A 104 -9.22 -25.52 -13.60
C LYS A 104 -9.02 -26.11 -12.20
N PRO A 105 -7.93 -25.78 -11.48
CA PRO A 105 -7.79 -26.19 -10.09
C PRO A 105 -8.87 -25.52 -9.23
N THR A 106 -9.43 -26.26 -8.27
CA THR A 106 -10.38 -25.73 -7.30
C THR A 106 -9.64 -24.85 -6.30
N TYR A 107 -9.88 -23.54 -6.35
CA TYR A 107 -9.34 -22.61 -5.36
C TYR A 107 -10.25 -22.54 -4.14
N SER A 108 -9.72 -22.93 -2.97
CA SER A 108 -10.33 -22.69 -1.67
C SER A 108 -9.38 -21.79 -0.88
N GLY A 109 -9.86 -20.60 -0.51
CA GLY A 109 -9.06 -19.61 0.20
C GLY A 109 -9.91 -18.77 1.13
N GLN A 110 -9.34 -18.37 2.25
CA GLN A 110 -9.96 -17.44 3.18
C GLN A 110 -9.17 -16.14 3.15
N MET A 111 -9.83 -15.05 2.77
CA MET A 111 -9.22 -13.73 2.75
C MET A 111 -9.60 -12.97 4.01
N TYR A 112 -8.62 -12.74 4.87
CA TYR A 112 -8.79 -11.97 6.11
C TYR A 112 -8.26 -10.56 5.90
N CYS A 113 -9.14 -9.57 5.98
CA CYS A 113 -8.76 -8.15 5.99
C CYS A 113 -8.93 -7.59 7.40
N ASN A 114 -7.84 -7.54 8.16
CA ASN A 114 -7.84 -6.87 9.45
C ASN A 114 -7.25 -5.46 9.34
N TYR A 115 -8.00 -4.46 9.81
CA TYR A 115 -7.48 -3.11 10.00
C TYR A 115 -6.65 -3.07 11.28
N LEU A 116 -5.32 -3.04 11.13
CA LEU A 116 -4.44 -2.62 12.21
C LEU A 116 -4.54 -1.10 12.36
N ALA A 117 -5.47 -0.64 13.19
CA ALA A 117 -5.48 0.74 13.65
C ALA A 117 -4.21 0.98 14.47
N SER A 118 -3.41 2.00 14.12
CA SER A 118 -2.27 2.41 14.94
C SER A 118 -2.78 2.99 16.26
N SER A 119 -3.00 2.15 17.26
CA SER A 119 -3.15 2.57 18.65
C SER A 119 -1.78 2.86 19.26
N PHE A 120 -1.07 3.85 18.71
CA PHE A 120 0.04 4.49 19.42
C PHE A 120 -0.44 5.87 19.90
N GLY A 121 -0.97 5.90 21.13
CA GLY A 121 -1.04 7.12 21.95
C GLY A 121 -2.31 7.96 21.93
N TYR A 122 -3.44 7.45 22.44
CA TYR A 122 -4.44 8.30 23.11
C TYR A 122 -3.90 8.71 24.49
N ARG A 123 -2.88 9.58 24.57
CA ARG A 123 -2.53 10.28 25.82
C ARG A 123 -2.06 11.70 25.52
N ASN A 124 -2.85 12.64 26.05
CA ASN A 124 -2.65 14.07 26.23
C ASN A 124 -3.05 15.00 25.07
N ARG A 125 -4.07 15.79 25.41
CA ARG A 125 -4.74 16.85 24.68
C ARG A 125 -3.81 18.07 24.59
N ALA A 126 -3.36 18.40 23.38
CA ALA A 126 -3.04 19.77 22.97
C ALA A 126 -3.00 19.80 21.43
N GLU A 127 -3.91 20.59 20.85
CA GLU A 127 -3.89 21.09 19.48
C GLU A 127 -3.64 20.07 18.36
N ALA A 128 -4.74 19.54 17.81
CA ALA A 128 -4.75 19.04 16.44
C ALA A 128 -4.54 20.23 15.49
N VAL A 129 -3.28 20.64 15.31
CA VAL A 129 -2.92 21.48 14.17
C VAL A 129 -3.15 20.62 12.93
N LYS A 130 -4.17 21.00 12.16
CA LYS A 130 -4.38 20.53 10.79
C LYS A 130 -3.11 20.83 9.99
N TYR A 131 -2.19 19.87 9.92
CA TYR A 131 -1.18 19.88 8.88
C TYR A 131 -1.70 19.08 7.71
N SER A 132 -2.32 19.84 6.80
CA SER A 132 -2.48 19.52 5.38
C SER A 132 -1.17 18.93 4.80
N ASN A 133 -1.33 17.93 3.92
CA ASN A 133 -0.32 17.37 3.00
C ASN A 133 0.88 16.58 3.56
N ARG A 134 0.72 15.28 3.92
CA ARG A 134 1.82 14.28 3.85
C ARG A 134 1.33 12.84 3.62
N PRO A 135 1.51 12.24 2.42
CA PRO A 135 1.29 10.82 2.15
C PRO A 135 2.64 10.13 1.91
N TRP A 136 3.17 9.47 2.94
CA TRP A 136 4.28 8.54 2.77
C TRP A 136 3.78 7.19 3.22
N ILE A 137 3.72 6.24 2.29
CA ILE A 137 3.31 4.87 2.56
C ILE A 137 4.51 4.00 2.17
N VAL A 138 5.22 3.57 3.20
CA VAL A 138 6.29 2.58 3.10
C VAL A 138 5.61 1.22 3.19
N ILE A 139 5.69 0.43 2.14
CA ILE A 139 5.34 -0.99 2.18
C ILE A 139 6.67 -1.73 2.29
N GLY A 140 6.88 -2.37 3.43
CA GLY A 140 7.98 -3.31 3.66
C GLY A 140 7.45 -4.73 3.77
#